data_AF-A0AAW1J5C1-F1
#
_entry.id   AF-A0AAW1J5C1-F1
#
_cell.length_a   1.000
_cell.length_b   1.000
_cell.length_c   1.000
_cell.angle_alpha   90.00
_cell.angle_beta   90.00
_cell.angle_gamma   90.00
#
_symmetry.space_group_name_H-M   'P 1'
#
loop_
_entity.id
_entity.type
_entity.pdbx_description
1 polymer ?
#
loop_
_entity_poly.entity_id
_entity_poly.type
_entity_poly.pdbx_seq_one_letter_code
_entity_poly.pdbx_strand_id
1 'polypeptide(L)' 'MRLLDHPNVVSLKHCFFSTTEKDELYLNLVLEYVPETIHQVIKHYNKMSQRMPLIYVKLYTYQIFRAHTSIEPSVFVTVI' A
#
# COMPACT_ATOMS: atom_id res chain seq x y z
N MET A 1 -4.31 -6.24 -11.24
CA MET A 1 -4.03 -6.61 -9.83
C MET A 1 -3.72 -8.09 -9.57
N ARG A 2 -3.93 -9.03 -10.51
CA ARG A 2 -3.53 -10.45 -10.34
C ARG A 2 -2.02 -10.73 -10.52
N LEU A 3 -1.25 -9.72 -10.88
CA LEU A 3 0.19 -9.80 -11.22
C LEU A 3 1.07 -8.91 -10.33
N LEU A 4 0.50 -8.38 -9.24
CA LEU A 4 1.21 -7.53 -8.27
C LEU A 4 1.56 -8.35 -7.03
N ASP A 5 2.30 -9.44 -7.23
CA ASP A 5 2.95 -10.14 -6.12
C ASP A 5 4.26 -9.42 -5.81
N HIS A 6 4.17 -8.38 -4.99
CA HIS A 6 5.36 -7.70 -4.47
C HIS A 6 5.24 -7.58 -2.95
N PRO A 7 6.30 -7.93 -2.18
CA PRO A 7 6.26 -7.93 -0.71
C PRO A 7 5.95 -6.55 -0.08
N ASN A 8 6.06 -5.46 -0.85
CA ASN A 8 5.73 -4.10 -0.39
C ASN A 8 4.34 -3.61 -0.88
N VAL A 9 3.55 -4.46 -1.54
CA VAL A 9 2.20 -4.15 -2.03
C VAL A 9 1.24 -5.12 -1.35
N VAL A 10 0.13 -4.60 -0.83
CA VAL A 10 -0.87 -5.44 -0.15
C VAL A 10 -1.47 -6.41 -1.16
N SER A 11 -1.24 -7.70 -0.92
CA SER A 11 -1.75 -8.77 -1.77
C SER A 11 -3.27 -8.86 -1.64
N LEU A 12 -3.94 -9.00 -2.79
CA LEU A 12 -5.38 -9.25 -2.83
C LEU A 12 -5.61 -10.76 -2.71
N LYS A 13 -6.17 -11.20 -1.57
CA LYS A 13 -6.41 -12.63 -1.28
C LYS A 13 -7.66 -13.15 -1.98
N HIS A 14 -8.77 -12.41 -1.88
CA HIS A 14 -10.04 -12.81 -2.49
C HIS A 14 -10.78 -11.59 -3.02
N CYS A 15 -11.45 -11.76 -4.15
CA CYS A 15 -12.40 -10.78 -4.70
C CYS A 15 -13.75 -11.48 -4.84
N PHE A 16 -14.83 -10.91 -4.31
CA PHE A 16 -16.17 -11.46 -4.48
C PHE A 16 -17.19 -10.35 -4.73
N PHE A 17 -18.20 -10.67 -5.55
CA PHE A 17 -19.30 -9.76 -5.83
C PHE A 17 -20.47 -10.09 -4.90
N SER A 18 -21.09 -9.08 -4.32
CA SER A 18 -22.30 -9.23 -3.51
C SER A 18 -23.38 -8.33 -4.09
N THR A 19 -24.52 -8.92 -4.43
CA THR A 19 -25.73 -8.19 -4.81
C THR A 19 -26.59 -8.00 -3.57
N THR A 20 -26.84 -6.74 -3.21
CA THR A 20 -27.75 -6.38 -2.11
C THR A 20 -29.19 -6.42 -2.62
N GLU A 21 -30.18 -6.50 -1.73
CA GLU A 21 -31.62 -6.53 -2.04
C GLU A 21 -32.13 -5.34 -2.91
N LYS A 22 -31.28 -4.31 -3.12
CA LYS A 22 -31.55 -3.13 -3.96
C LYS A 22 -30.96 -3.21 -5.38
N ASP A 23 -30.56 -4.39 -5.85
CA ASP A 23 -29.89 -4.61 -7.16
C ASP A 23 -28.57 -3.85 -7.34
N GLU A 24 -27.98 -3.35 -6.24
CA GLU A 24 -26.66 -2.74 -6.27
C GLU A 24 -25.58 -3.81 -6.13
N LEU A 25 -24.63 -3.79 -7.07
CA LEU A 25 -23.58 -4.79 -7.19
C LEU A 25 -22.30 -4.26 -6.52
N TYR A 26 -21.96 -4.84 -5.37
CA TYR A 26 -20.79 -4.47 -4.59
C TYR A 26 -19.62 -5.39 -4.91
N LEU A 27 -18.45 -4.79 -5.12
CA LEU A 27 -17.19 -5.50 -5.26
C LEU A 27 -16.46 -5.51 -3.92
N ASN A 28 -16.45 -6.66 -3.26
CA ASN A 28 -15.75 -6.85 -2.00
C ASN A 28 -14.34 -7.39 -2.26
N LEU A 29 -13.34 -6.61 -1.82
CA LEU A 29 -11.92 -6.93 -1.95
C LEU A 29 -11.39 -7.35 -0.57
N VAL A 30 -10.97 -8.60 -0.44
CA VAL A 30 -10.31 -9.13 0.76
C VAL A 30 -8.81 -8.95 0.58
N LEU A 31 -8.25 -8.03 1.36
CA LEU A 31 -6.85 -7.69 1.38
C LEU A 31 -6.17 -8.20 2.66
N GLU A 32 -4.86 -8.33 2.64
CA GLU A 32 -4.08 -8.58 3.86
C GLU A 32 -4.17 -7.39 4.83
N TYR A 33 -4.41 -7.69 6.12
CA TYR A 33 -4.51 -6.66 7.14
C TYR A 33 -3.13 -6.18 7.58
N VAL A 34 -2.89 -4.88 7.46
CA VAL A 34 -1.70 -4.20 7.98
C VAL A 34 -2.14 -3.29 9.14
N PRO A 35 -1.70 -3.55 10.39
CA PRO A 35 -2.21 -2.87 11.57
C PRO A 35 -1.81 -1.40 11.67
N GLU A 36 -0.68 -1.01 11.08
CA GLU A 36 -0.14 0.34 11.19
C GLU A 36 0.02 1.02 9.83
N THR A 37 -0.40 2.27 9.75
CA THR A 37 -0.16 3.13 8.59
C THR A 37 0.90 4.17 8.91
N ILE A 38 1.71 4.53 7.90
CA ILE A 38 2.71 5.61 8.03
C ILE A 38 2.05 6.90 8.55
N HIS A 39 0.81 7.17 8.17
CA HIS A 39 0.05 8.32 8.66
C HIS A 39 -0.16 8.30 10.19
N GLN A 40 -0.54 7.15 10.76
CA GLN A 40 -0.70 7.01 12.21
C GLN A 40 0.63 7.18 12.94
N VAL A 41 1.71 6.61 12.39
CA VAL A 41 3.08 6.75 12.94
C VAL A 41 3.50 8.22 12.95
N ILE A 42 3.37 8.94 11.83
CA ILE A 42 3.70 10.37 11.74
C ILE A 42 2.87 11.19 12.73
N LYS A 43 1.57 10.90 12.85
CA LYS A 43 0.68 11.60 13.80
C LYS A 43 1.09 11.35 15.25
N HIS A 44 1.53 10.14 15.59
CA HIS A 44 2.04 9.80 16.92
C HIS A 44 3.30 10.59 17.27
N TYR A 45 4.29 10.61 16.37
CA TYR A 45 5.52 11.38 16.53
C TYR A 45 5.27 12.90 16.62
N ASN A 46 4.35 13.42 15.80
CA ASN A 46 3.93 14.82 15.87
C ASN A 46 3.27 15.17 17.21
N LYS A 47 2.43 14.28 17.76
CA LYS A 47 1.78 14.47 19.06
C LYS A 47 2.77 14.47 20.22
N MET A 48 3.86 13.71 20.09
CA MET A 48 4.98 13.68 21.05
C MET A 48 6.01 14.78 20.81
N SER A 49 5.80 15.66 19.80
CA SER A 49 6.74 16.70 19.35
C SER A 49 8.16 16.18 19.05
N GLN A 50 8.28 14.88 18.77
CA GLN A 50 9.54 14.25 18.45
C GLN A 50 9.63 14.02 16.94
N ARG A 51 10.77 14.36 16.34
CA ARG A 51 11.01 14.07 14.92
C ARG A 51 11.20 12.57 14.72
N MET A 52 10.58 12.03 13.68
CA MET A 52 10.78 10.63 13.29
C MET A 52 12.26 10.38 12.98
N PRO A 53 12.87 9.31 13.52
CA PRO A 53 14.26 8.99 13.23
C PRO A 53 14.52 8.80 11.73
N LEU A 54 15.67 9.30 11.24
CA LEU A 54 16.04 9.26 9.82
C LEU A 54 16.10 7.84 9.23
N ILE A 55 16.36 6.83 10.06
CA ILE A 55 16.38 5.43 9.61
C ILE A 55 15.01 4.98 9.12
N TYR A 56 13.92 5.34 9.82
CA TYR A 56 12.56 5.02 9.42
C TYR A 56 12.16 5.74 8.14
N VAL A 57 12.58 7.00 8.00
CA VAL A 57 12.37 7.78 6.77
C VAL A 57 12.97 7.04 5.58
N LYS A 58 14.26 6.65 5.67
CA LYS A 58 14.96 5.93 4.59
C LYS A 58 14.28 4.61 4.24
N LEU A 59 13.87 3.83 5.25
CA LEU A 59 13.20 2.54 5.04
C LEU A 59 11.84 2.70 4.37
N TYR A 60 11.01 3.66 4.81
CA TYR A 60 9.71 3.90 4.18
C TYR A 60 9.85 4.40 2.75
N THR A 61 10.76 5.36 2.52
CA THR A 61 11.03 5.89 1.19
C THR A 61 11.51 4.79 0.24
N TYR A 62 12.46 3.94 0.66
CA TYR A 62 12.93 2.81 -0.15
C TYR A 62 11.80 1.82 -0.46
N GLN A 63 10.96 1.50 0.53
CA GLN A 63 9.85 0.56 0.33
C GLN A 63 8.79 1.08 -0.65
N ILE A 64 8.48 2.38 -0.59
CA ILE A 64 7.55 3.05 -1.51
C ILE A 64 8.09 3.05 -2.93
N PHE A 65 9.36 3.45 -3.12
CA PHE A 65 9.98 3.44 -4.44
C PHE A 65 10.04 2.03 -5.04
N ARG A 66 10.41 1.02 -4.24
CA ARG A 66 10.44 -0.37 -4.70
C ARG A 66 9.04 -0.89 -5.08
N ALA A 67 8.01 -0.53 -4.31
CA ALA A 67 6.63 -0.86 -4.64
C ALA A 67 6.20 -0.21 -5.96
N HIS A 68 6.54 1.07 -6.16
CA HIS A 68 6.22 1.82 -7.38
C HIS A 68 6.89 1.24 -8.62
N THR A 69 8.19 0.95 -8.57
CA THR A 69 8.93 0.32 -9.68
C THR A 69 8.36 -1.05 -10.06
N SER A 70 7.85 -1.80 -9.08
CA SER A 70 7.23 -3.11 -9.33
C SER A 70 5.88 -3.01 -10.03
N ILE A 71 5.19 -1.87 -9.91
CA ILE A 71 3.92 -1.58 -10.59
C ILE A 71 4.17 -1.02 -12.00
N GLU A 72 5.24 -0.23 -12.18
CA GLU A 72 5.63 0.40 -13.46
C GLU A 72 7.04 -0.05 -13.93
N PRO A 73 7.21 -1.31 -14.36
CA PRO A 73 8.48 -1.72 -14.96
C PRO A 73 8.75 -1.04 -16.31
N SER A 74 7.72 -0.53 -17.00
CA SER A 74 7.80 -0.02 -18.37
C SER A 74 8.26 1.44 -18.50
N VAL A 75 8.03 2.30 -17.50
CA VAL A 75 8.39 3.73 -17.61
C VAL A 75 9.85 3.99 -17.27
N PHE A 76 10.43 3.21 -16.34
CA PHE A 76 11.81 3.44 -15.88
C PHE A 76 12.88 3.02 -16.89
N VAL A 77 12.62 2.01 -17.72
CA VAL A 77 13.56 1.54 -18.76
C VAL A 77 13.63 2.52 -19.95
N THR A 78 12.60 3.36 -20.14
CA THR A 78 12.53 4.30 -21.27
C THR A 78 13.30 5.62 -20.99
N VAL A 79 13.76 5.84 -19.75
CA VAL A 79 14.50 7.06 -19.35
C VAL A 79 16.00 6.81 -19.18
N ILE A 80 16.51 5.66 -19.63
CA ILE A 80 17.95 5.32 -19.65
C ILE A 80 18.45 5.31 -21.09
#